data_AF-A0A2Z5PFX2-F1
#
_entry.id   AF-A0A2Z5PFX2-F1
#
_cell.length_a   1.000
_cell.length_b   1.000
_cell.length_c   1.000
_cell.angle_alpha   90.00
_cell.angle_beta   90.00
_cell.angle_gamma   90.00
#
_symmetry.space_group_name_H-M   'P 1'
#
loop_
_entity.id
_entity.type
_entity.pdbx_description
1 polymer ?
#
loop_
_entity_poly.entity_id
_entity_poly.type
_entity_poly.pdbx_seq_one_letter_code
_entity_poly.pdbx_strand_id
1 'polypeptide(L)'
;MQDLKVEKIIPYNIYFSISECKQLIDESYLVIDRGLPREYYYDDIKASEIVESILLPRVLGEVIYLHEEDSVYYSSIDGKQRILSMIRFINNEFPLTELKKLKELNGKYFRDLDSQLQRKYEKWGIWAILLKKES
;
A
#
# COMPACT_ATOMS: atom_id res chain seq x y z
N MET A 1 -30.91 -27.27 -0.63
CA MET A 1 -29.69 -26.75 -1.28
C MET A 1 -29.99 -25.29 -1.59
N GLN A 2 -29.42 -24.37 -0.83
CA GLN A 2 -29.69 -22.94 -0.96
C GLN A 2 -28.88 -22.46 -2.17
N ASP A 3 -29.55 -21.99 -3.22
CA ASP A 3 -28.90 -21.43 -4.40
C ASP A 3 -28.04 -20.23 -3.96
N LEU A 4 -26.72 -20.37 -4.09
CA LEU A 4 -25.78 -19.26 -3.98
C LEU A 4 -26.09 -18.31 -5.14
N LYS A 5 -26.82 -17.21 -4.87
CA LYS A 5 -26.90 -16.07 -5.78
C LYS A 5 -25.49 -15.53 -5.97
N VAL A 6 -24.88 -15.83 -7.11
CA VAL A 6 -23.61 -15.21 -7.50
C VAL A 6 -23.92 -13.79 -7.93
N GLU A 7 -23.65 -12.84 -7.06
CA GLU A 7 -23.75 -11.42 -7.37
C GLU A 7 -22.67 -11.05 -8.38
N LYS A 8 -23.03 -10.28 -9.41
CA LYS A 8 -22.08 -9.86 -10.44
C LYS A 8 -21.20 -8.74 -9.90
N ILE A 9 -19.88 -8.95 -9.96
CA ILE A 9 -18.88 -7.98 -9.54
C ILE A 9 -18.22 -7.36 -10.77
N ILE A 10 -18.15 -6.03 -10.84
CA ILE A 10 -17.50 -5.30 -11.93
C ILE A 10 -16.15 -4.74 -11.42
N PRO A 11 -15.00 -5.16 -12.01
CA PRO A 11 -13.70 -4.63 -11.63
C PRO A 11 -13.42 -3.28 -12.30
N TYR A 12 -12.98 -2.30 -11.52
CA TYR A 12 -12.47 -1.01 -12.00
C TYR A 12 -11.00 -0.84 -11.64
N ASN A 13 -10.17 -0.45 -12.61
CA ASN A 13 -8.77 -0.13 -12.33
C ASN A 13 -8.67 1.26 -11.73
N ILE A 14 -8.00 1.37 -10.58
CA ILE A 14 -7.72 2.62 -9.90
C ILE A 14 -6.20 2.75 -9.75
N TYR A 15 -5.72 3.97 -9.95
CA TYR A 15 -4.33 4.34 -9.70
C TYR A 15 -4.32 5.49 -8.70
N PHE A 16 -3.53 5.36 -7.66
CA PHE A 16 -3.27 6.44 -6.70
C PHE A 16 -1.81 6.39 -6.27
N SER A 17 -1.24 7.53 -5.93
CA SER A 17 0.10 7.66 -5.40
C SER A 17 0.19 7.20 -3.94
N ILE A 18 1.40 6.94 -3.43
CA ILE A 18 1.61 6.69 -2.00
C ILE A 18 1.07 7.86 -1.16
N SER A 19 1.27 9.10 -1.61
CA SER A 19 0.74 10.29 -0.91
C SER A 19 -0.78 10.32 -0.83
N GLU A 20 -1.47 9.96 -1.92
CA GLU A 20 -2.95 9.89 -1.93
C GLU A 20 -3.46 8.71 -1.10
N CYS A 21 -2.78 7.55 -1.16
CA CYS A 21 -3.11 6.40 -0.30
C CYS A 21 -3.04 6.79 1.18
N LYS A 22 -1.98 7.48 1.58
CA LYS A 22 -1.82 7.98 2.94
C LYS A 22 -2.97 8.91 3.33
N GLN A 23 -3.32 9.87 2.47
CA GLN A 23 -4.43 10.79 2.73
C GLN A 23 -5.76 10.05 2.91
N LEU A 24 -6.06 9.07 2.05
CA LEU A 24 -7.28 8.26 2.15
C LEU A 24 -7.34 7.47 3.48
N ILE A 25 -6.20 6.98 3.98
CA ILE A 25 -6.12 6.30 5.27
C ILE A 25 -6.31 7.29 6.42
N ASP A 26 -5.59 8.42 6.38
CA ASP A 26 -5.66 9.47 7.41
C ASP A 26 -7.11 10.02 7.55
N GLU A 27 -7.80 10.19 6.43
CA GLU A 27 -9.18 10.68 6.36
C GLU A 27 -10.23 9.58 6.55
N SER A 28 -9.81 8.33 6.81
CA SER A 28 -10.68 7.16 7.00
C SER A 28 -11.54 6.78 5.78
N TYR A 29 -11.24 7.31 4.59
CA TYR A 29 -11.83 6.88 3.33
C TYR A 29 -11.29 5.53 2.85
N LEU A 30 -10.12 5.11 3.31
CA LEU A 30 -9.54 3.78 3.07
C LEU A 30 -9.25 3.07 4.39
N VAL A 31 -9.99 1.99 4.65
CA VAL A 31 -9.79 1.13 5.81
C VAL A 31 -9.06 -0.13 5.38
N ILE A 32 -7.85 -0.31 5.92
CA ILE A 32 -6.98 -1.45 5.63
C ILE A 32 -7.27 -2.66 6.57
N ASP A 33 -8.14 -2.50 7.57
CA ASP A 33 -8.52 -3.56 8.51
C ASP A 33 -9.97 -3.44 9.00
N ARG A 34 -10.83 -4.42 8.67
CA ARG A 34 -12.15 -4.59 9.31
C ARG A 34 -12.08 -5.66 10.39
N GLY A 35 -11.42 -5.36 11.51
CA GLY A 35 -11.66 -6.06 12.77
C GLY A 35 -11.12 -7.49 12.90
N LEU A 36 -10.09 -7.88 12.15
CA LEU A 36 -9.34 -9.12 12.43
C LEU A 36 -7.84 -8.81 12.55
N PRO A 37 -7.23 -8.95 13.75
CA PRO A 37 -5.82 -8.67 13.92
C PRO A 37 -5.01 -9.74 13.19
N ARG A 38 -4.58 -9.41 11.97
CA ARG A 38 -3.19 -9.63 11.64
C ARG A 38 -2.55 -8.25 11.65
N GLU A 39 -2.04 -7.93 12.83
CA GLU A 39 -1.06 -6.87 13.04
C GLU A 39 -0.05 -6.92 11.90
N TYR A 40 0.42 -5.76 11.49
CA TYR A 40 1.54 -5.67 10.59
C TYR A 40 2.66 -6.62 11.06
N TYR A 41 3.11 -7.54 10.20
CA TYR A 41 4.02 -8.64 10.61
C TYR A 41 5.31 -8.71 9.78
N TYR A 42 5.51 -7.76 8.85
CA TYR A 42 6.80 -7.63 8.18
C TYR A 42 7.80 -7.02 9.16
N ASP A 43 9.01 -7.58 9.19
CA ASP A 43 10.12 -6.93 9.87
C ASP A 43 10.62 -5.74 9.04
N ASP A 44 11.45 -4.90 9.66
CA ASP A 44 11.98 -3.71 8.99
C ASP A 44 12.90 -4.07 7.82
N ILE A 45 13.49 -5.28 7.81
CA ILE A 45 14.27 -5.81 6.67
C ILE A 45 13.35 -5.97 5.46
N LYS A 46 12.24 -6.70 5.61
CA LYS A 46 11.28 -6.94 4.53
C LYS A 46 10.56 -5.66 4.12
N ALA A 47 10.27 -4.77 5.07
CA ALA A 47 9.74 -3.44 4.78
C ALA A 47 10.73 -2.61 3.93
N SER A 48 12.03 -2.66 4.26
CA SER A 48 13.09 -1.97 3.54
C SER A 48 13.27 -2.51 2.12
N GLU A 49 13.15 -3.82 1.89
CA GLU A 49 13.20 -4.42 0.54
C GLU A 49 12.07 -3.89 -0.37
N ILE A 50 10.90 -3.59 0.19
CA ILE A 50 9.77 -2.97 -0.55
C ILE A 50 10.10 -1.53 -0.92
N VAL A 51 10.62 -0.76 0.04
CA VAL A 51 11.05 0.63 -0.21
C VAL A 51 12.15 0.69 -1.26
N GLU A 52 13.16 -0.19 -1.17
CA GLU A 52 14.24 -0.26 -2.16
C GLU A 52 13.70 -0.59 -3.56
N SER A 53 12.69 -1.46 -3.65
CA SER A 53 12.05 -1.78 -4.94
C SER A 53 11.35 -0.57 -5.58
N ILE A 54 10.69 0.26 -4.77
CA ILE A 54 10.03 1.52 -5.20
C ILE A 54 11.07 2.53 -5.67
N LEU A 55 12.15 2.70 -4.90
CA LEU A 55 13.22 3.64 -5.23
C LEU A 55 14.03 3.20 -6.47
N LEU A 56 14.02 1.92 -6.85
CA LEU A 56 14.73 1.37 -8.02
C LEU A 56 13.87 1.20 -9.28
N PRO A 57 12.95 2.14 -9.51
CA PRO A 57 11.69 1.98 -10.25
C PRO A 57 11.38 0.56 -10.75
N ARG A 58 11.27 -0.41 -9.84
CA ARG A 58 10.87 -1.77 -10.20
C ARG A 58 9.36 -1.87 -10.08
N VAL A 59 8.72 -2.45 -11.09
CA VAL A 59 7.26 -2.68 -11.06
C VAL A 59 6.92 -3.53 -9.83
N LEU A 60 6.28 -2.92 -8.84
CA LEU A 60 5.55 -3.64 -7.81
C LEU A 60 4.21 -4.01 -8.43
N GLY A 61 4.12 -5.21 -9.00
CA GLY A 61 2.93 -5.74 -9.65
C GLY A 61 1.85 -6.14 -8.65
N GLU A 62 1.46 -5.24 -7.75
CA GLU A 62 0.42 -5.51 -6.77
C GLU A 62 -0.92 -5.00 -7.25
N VAL A 63 -1.92 -5.84 -7.04
CA VAL A 63 -3.32 -5.54 -7.25
C VAL A 63 -3.95 -5.47 -5.87
N ILE A 64 -4.22 -4.25 -5.40
CA ILE A 64 -5.01 -4.07 -4.18
C ILE A 64 -6.47 -4.26 -4.54
N TYR A 65 -7.12 -5.25 -3.96
CA TYR A 65 -8.57 -5.40 -4.10
C TYR A 65 -9.28 -4.49 -3.10
N LEU A 66 -10.04 -3.54 -3.62
CA LEU A 66 -10.89 -2.64 -2.85
C LEU A 66 -12.34 -3.06 -2.99
N HIS A 67 -13.12 -2.94 -1.92
CA HIS A 67 -14.58 -2.97 -1.98
C HIS A 67 -15.11 -1.66 -1.40
N GLU A 68 -16.18 -1.14 -1.97
CA GLU A 68 -16.84 0.09 -1.52
C GLU A 68 -18.08 -0.26 -0.70
N GLU A 69 -18.20 0.30 0.50
CA GLU A 69 -19.40 0.26 1.34
C GLU A 69 -19.58 1.65 1.97
N ASP A 70 -20.77 2.24 1.83
CA ASP A 70 -21.09 3.58 2.36
C ASP A 70 -20.05 4.67 2.02
N SER A 71 -19.56 4.66 0.76
CA SER A 71 -18.51 5.57 0.27
C SER A 71 -17.13 5.42 0.94
N VAL A 72 -16.92 4.36 1.72
CA VAL A 72 -15.62 4.00 2.30
C VAL A 72 -15.05 2.79 1.54
N TYR A 73 -13.77 2.87 1.20
CA TYR A 73 -13.04 1.79 0.57
C TYR A 73 -12.41 0.86 1.60
N TYR A 74 -12.50 -0.44 1.35
CA TYR A 74 -11.95 -1.47 2.21
C TYR A 74 -11.01 -2.38 1.42
N SER A 75 -9.78 -2.54 1.91
CA SER A 75 -8.80 -3.45 1.32
C SER A 75 -8.97 -4.85 1.91
N SER A 76 -9.23 -5.88 1.08
CA SER A 76 -9.69 -7.18 1.62
C SER A 76 -8.79 -8.40 1.40
N ILE A 77 -7.85 -8.48 0.43
CA ILE A 77 -7.28 -9.82 0.09
C ILE A 77 -5.76 -9.87 -0.17
N ASP A 78 -5.11 -8.89 -0.80
CA ASP A 78 -3.66 -8.95 -1.05
C ASP A 78 -3.04 -7.53 -1.10
N GLY A 79 -1.81 -7.37 -0.60
CA GLY A 79 -1.09 -6.08 -0.57
C GLY A 79 -1.11 -5.29 0.75
N LYS A 80 -1.92 -5.68 1.76
CA LYS A 80 -2.02 -4.97 3.07
C LYS A 80 -0.65 -4.66 3.68
N GLN A 81 0.22 -5.67 3.80
CA GLN A 81 1.54 -5.51 4.44
C GLN A 81 2.46 -4.58 3.65
N ARG A 82 2.29 -4.50 2.32
CA ARG A 82 3.14 -3.64 1.47
C ARG A 82 2.68 -2.20 1.54
N ILE A 83 1.37 -1.96 1.47
CA ILE A 83 0.78 -0.63 1.75
C ILE A 83 1.23 -0.17 3.14
N LEU A 84 1.05 -0.99 4.17
CA LEU A 84 1.48 -0.63 5.52
C LEU A 84 2.98 -0.36 5.57
N SER A 85 3.83 -1.16 4.92
CA SER A 85 5.27 -0.87 4.85
C SER A 85 5.56 0.49 4.19
N MET A 86 4.79 0.85 3.15
CA MET A 86 4.92 2.14 2.49
C MET A 86 4.53 3.30 3.39
N ILE A 87 3.39 3.17 4.08
CA ILE A 87 2.86 4.16 5.00
C ILE A 87 3.77 4.31 6.23
N ARG A 88 4.26 3.20 6.80
CA ARG A 88 5.22 3.21 7.90
C ARG A 88 6.50 3.97 7.52
N PHE A 89 7.02 3.75 6.31
CA PHE A 89 8.25 4.41 5.88
C PHE A 89 8.06 5.91 5.68
N ILE A 90 7.02 6.34 4.96
CA ILE A 90 6.74 7.77 4.75
C ILE A 90 6.44 8.51 6.08
N ASN A 91 5.90 7.80 7.07
CA ASN A 91 5.70 8.29 8.44
C ASN A 91 6.99 8.33 9.30
N ASN A 92 8.15 7.91 8.75
CA ASN A 92 9.42 7.80 9.47
C ASN A 92 9.39 6.81 10.65
N GLU A 93 8.62 5.72 10.55
CA GLU A 93 8.49 4.74 11.64
C GLU A 93 9.68 3.77 11.74
N PHE A 94 10.44 3.58 10.65
CA PHE A 94 11.64 2.75 10.64
C PHE A 94 12.70 3.30 9.68
N PRO A 95 14.00 3.09 9.96
CA PRO A 95 15.08 3.38 9.01
C PRO A 95 15.25 2.23 8.03
N LEU A 96 15.73 2.53 6.82
CA LEU A 96 16.07 1.49 5.85
C LEU A 96 17.20 0.61 6.36
N THR A 97 17.07 -0.70 6.21
CA THR A 97 18.07 -1.67 6.67
C THR A 97 18.23 -2.81 5.67
N GLU A 98 19.41 -3.44 5.69
CA GLU A 98 19.77 -4.59 4.84
C GLU A 98 19.52 -4.38 3.33
N LEU A 99 19.59 -3.13 2.85
CA LEU A 99 19.45 -2.81 1.43
C LEU A 99 20.61 -3.40 0.63
N LYS A 100 20.29 -4.01 -0.52
CA LYS A 100 21.28 -4.75 -1.33
C LYS A 100 21.89 -3.90 -2.44
N LYS A 101 21.10 -2.98 -3.00
CA LYS A 101 21.45 -2.16 -4.16
C LYS A 101 21.64 -0.68 -3.78
N LEU A 102 20.77 -0.14 -2.93
CA LEU A 102 20.84 1.23 -2.41
C LEU A 102 21.49 1.25 -1.02
N LYS A 103 22.69 0.66 -0.90
CA LYS A 103 23.37 0.45 0.38
C LYS A 103 23.64 1.75 1.14
N GLU A 104 23.83 2.84 0.41
CA GLU A 104 24.05 4.20 0.92
C GLU A 104 22.82 4.80 1.62
N LEU A 105 21.65 4.19 1.46
CA LEU A 105 20.42 4.59 2.13
C LEU A 105 20.17 3.79 3.42
N ASN A 106 20.96 2.77 3.73
CA ASN A 106 20.85 2.07 5.02
C ASN A 106 21.06 3.06 6.18
N GLY A 107 20.22 2.92 7.21
CA GLY A 107 20.14 3.81 8.37
C GLY A 107 19.31 5.09 8.15
N LYS A 108 18.85 5.38 6.92
CA LYS A 108 18.07 6.58 6.62
C LYS A 108 16.57 6.36 6.82
N TYR A 109 15.92 7.33 7.46
CA TYR A 109 14.47 7.47 7.44
C TYR A 109 14.02 8.23 6.19
N PHE A 110 12.71 8.26 5.92
CA PHE A 110 12.15 9.01 4.79
C PHE A 110 12.58 10.50 4.78
N ARG A 111 12.56 11.14 5.95
CA ARG A 111 12.99 12.54 6.15
C ARG A 111 14.48 12.77 5.84
N ASP A 112 15.29 11.72 5.84
CA ASP A 112 16.74 11.80 5.57
C ASP A 112 17.06 11.56 4.08
N LEU A 113 16.06 11.19 3.27
CA LEU A 113 16.19 11.12 1.83
C LEU A 113 16.26 12.53 1.21
N ASP A 114 16.96 12.66 0.09
CA ASP A 114 16.93 13.92 -0.66
C ASP A 114 15.53 14.18 -1.24
N SER A 115 15.29 15.45 -1.59
CA SER A 115 13.98 15.89 -2.09
C SER A 115 13.54 15.19 -3.39
N GLN A 116 14.49 14.72 -4.21
CA GLN A 116 14.15 13.99 -5.44
C GLN A 116 13.66 12.58 -5.12
N LEU A 117 14.33 11.88 -4.19
CA LEU A 117 13.94 10.56 -3.72
C LEU A 117 12.63 10.59 -2.93
N GLN A 118 12.43 11.58 -2.07
CA GLN A 118 11.15 11.78 -1.36
C GLN A 118 10.01 11.93 -2.34
N ARG A 119 10.13 12.88 -3.30
CA ARG A 119 9.10 13.12 -4.31
C ARG A 119 8.83 11.90 -5.17
N LYS A 120 9.88 11.16 -5.55
CA LYS A 120 9.76 9.92 -6.31
C LYS A 120 8.98 8.85 -5.56
N TYR A 121 9.26 8.71 -4.27
CA TYR A 121 8.56 7.77 -3.40
C TYR A 121 7.08 8.17 -3.25
N GLU A 122 6.81 9.42 -2.87
CA GLU A 122 5.45 9.95 -2.70
C GLU A 122 4.57 9.78 -3.94
N LYS A 123 5.15 10.03 -5.12
CA LYS A 123 4.46 9.95 -6.42
C LYS A 123 4.50 8.57 -7.05
N TRP A 124 5.06 7.57 -6.37
CA TRP A 124 5.01 6.21 -6.85
C TRP A 124 3.56 5.73 -6.96
N GLY A 125 3.19 5.22 -8.14
CA GLY A 125 1.84 4.76 -8.43
C GLY A 125 1.57 3.40 -7.80
N ILE A 126 0.47 3.32 -7.08
CA ILE A 126 -0.12 2.10 -6.56
C ILE A 126 -1.30 1.74 -7.46
N TRP A 127 -1.32 0.49 -7.93
CA TRP A 127 -2.43 -0.04 -8.71
C TRP A 127 -3.40 -0.82 -7.83
N ALA A 128 -4.68 -0.53 -7.97
CA ALA A 128 -5.76 -1.19 -7.27
C ALA A 128 -6.87 -1.61 -8.24
N ILE A 129 -7.55 -2.70 -7.89
CA ILE A 129 -8.80 -3.12 -8.53
C ILE A 129 -9.93 -2.91 -7.53
N LEU A 130 -10.84 -2.01 -7.86
CA LEU A 130 -12.07 -1.80 -7.13
C LEU A 130 -13.15 -2.76 -7.62
N LEU A 131 -13.64 -3.57 -6.70
CA LEU A 131 -14.73 -4.51 -6.90
C LEU A 131 -16.04 -3.84 -6.47
N LYS A 132 -16.79 -3.34 -7.44
CA LYS A 132 -18.16 -2.82 -7.19
C LYS A 132 -19.19 -3.92 -7.40
N LYS A 133 -20.17 -3.96 -6.49
CA LYS A 133 -21.38 -4.74 -6.66
C LYS A 133 -22.28 -4.04 -7.68
N GLU A 134 -22.76 -4.79 -8.67
CA GLU A 134 -23.77 -4.29 -9.61
C GLU A 134 -25.06 -4.00 -8.82
N SER A 135 -25.59 -2.77 -8.95
CA SER A 135 -26.86 -2.34 -8.33
C SER A 135 -28.06 -2.91 -9.09
#